data_AF-A0A949XFJ8-F1
#
_entry.id   AF-A0A949XFJ8-F1
#
_cell.length_a   1.000
_cell.length_b   1.000
_cell.length_c   1.000
_cell.angle_alpha   90.00
_cell.angle_beta   90.00
_cell.angle_gamma   90.00
#
_symmetry.space_group_name_H-M   'P 1'
#
loop_
_entity.id
_entity.type
_entity.pdbx_description
1 polymer ?
#
loop_
_entity_poly.entity_id
_entity_poly.type
_entity_poly.pdbx_seq_one_letter_code
_entity_poly.pdbx_strand_id
1 'polypeptide(L)' 'MSIEALRSSLGDYAKDISLNLGNVLTPEGAPDLNETQIFGIALATAYATRNQTVVQAIE' A
#
# COMPACT_ATOMS: atom_id res chain seq x y z
N MET A 1 -11.56 3.62 -3.14
CA MET A 1 -11.05 2.56 -4.05
C MET A 1 -10.42 1.50 -3.14
N SER A 2 -10.33 0.21 -3.49
CA SER A 2 -9.64 -0.73 -2.58
C SER A 2 -8.15 -0.85 -2.92
N ILE A 3 -7.36 -1.37 -1.97
CA ILE A 3 -5.94 -1.67 -2.21
C ILE A 3 -5.77 -2.72 -3.31
N GLU A 4 -6.67 -3.69 -3.41
CA GLU A 4 -6.70 -4.69 -4.48
C GLU A 4 -6.98 -4.02 -5.83
N ALA A 5 -7.93 -3.09 -5.88
CA ALA A 5 -8.22 -2.33 -7.11
C ALA A 5 -7.01 -1.49 -7.56
N LEU A 6 -6.28 -0.87 -6.61
CA LEU A 6 -5.03 -0.17 -6.93
C LEU A 6 -3.98 -1.13 -7.48
N ARG A 7 -3.78 -2.30 -6.86
CA ARG A 7 -2.84 -3.33 -7.32
C ARG A 7 -3.18 -3.88 -8.70
N SER A 8 -4.47 -4.07 -8.99
CA SER A 8 -4.96 -4.51 -10.31
C SER A 8 -4.85 -3.42 -11.39
N SER A 9 -4.79 -2.15 -11.01
CA SER A 9 -4.59 -1.03 -11.95
C SER A 9 -3.14 -0.88 -12.42
N LEU A 10 -2.18 -1.49 -11.72
CA LEU A 10 -0.77 -1.46 -12.07
C LEU A 10 -0.50 -2.40 -13.26
N GLY A 11 0.06 -1.84 -14.33
CA GLY A 11 0.41 -2.60 -15.53
C GLY A 11 1.60 -3.55 -15.32
N ASP A 12 1.90 -4.37 -16.33
CA ASP A 12 2.97 -5.37 -16.29
C ASP A 12 4.36 -4.79 -15.96
N TYR A 13 4.61 -3.53 -16.31
CA TYR A 13 5.85 -2.82 -16.01
C TYR A 13 6.04 -2.51 -14.52
N ALA A 14 5.00 -2.67 -13.69
CA ALA A 14 5.00 -2.34 -12.27
C ALA A 14 4.72 -3.57 -11.38
N LYS A 15 5.03 -4.78 -11.87
CA LYS A 15 4.81 -6.05 -11.13
C LYS A 15 5.43 -6.04 -9.74
N ASP A 16 6.67 -5.57 -9.61
CA ASP A 16 7.36 -5.54 -8.31
C ASP A 16 6.68 -4.57 -7.34
N ILE A 17 6.18 -3.44 -7.82
CA ILE A 17 5.42 -2.50 -6.98
C ILE A 17 4.12 -3.15 -6.50
N SER A 18 3.39 -3.82 -7.39
CA SER A 18 2.14 -4.52 -7.03
C SER A 18 2.38 -5.67 -6.04
N LEU A 19 3.48 -6.41 -6.19
CA LEU A 19 3.87 -7.46 -5.26
C LEU A 19 4.23 -6.88 -3.89
N ASN A 20 5.12 -5.89 -3.87
CA ASN A 20 5.59 -5.26 -2.64
C ASN A 20 4.46 -4.57 -1.88
N LEU A 21 3.53 -3.89 -2.57
CA LEU A 21 2.37 -3.26 -1.94
C LEU A 21 1.48 -4.27 -1.22
N GLY A 22 1.35 -5.50 -1.75
CA GLY A 22 0.64 -6.57 -1.06
C GLY A 22 1.40 -7.16 0.13
N ASN A 23 2.73 -7.07 0.13
CA ASN A 23 3.58 -7.64 1.17
C ASN A 23 3.73 -6.68 2.37
N VAL A 24 4.07 -5.42 2.12
CA VAL A 24 4.40 -4.45 3.19
C VAL A 24 3.22 -4.04 4.06
N LEU A 25 2.00 -4.41 3.67
CA LEU A 25 0.77 -4.15 4.43
C LEU A 25 0.39 -5.29 5.36
N THR A 26 1.22 -6.33 5.49
CA THR A 26 1.00 -7.45 6.43
C THR A 26 2.12 -7.54 7.47
N PRO A 27 1.86 -8.12 8.65
CA PRO A 27 2.90 -8.35 9.66
C PRO A 27 4.06 -9.21 9.16
N GLU A 28 3.82 -10.14 8.22
CA GLU A 28 4.86 -10.99 7.64
C GLU A 28 5.81 -10.20 6.73
N GLY A 29 5.28 -9.24 5.97
CA GLY A 29 6.08 -8.37 5.10
C GLY A 29 6.65 -7.15 5.79
N ALA A 30 6.18 -6.84 7.00
CA ALA A 30 6.65 -5.77 7.86
C ALA A 30 6.90 -6.28 9.30
N PRO A 31 7.92 -7.13 9.51
CA PRO A 31 8.20 -7.72 10.81
C PRO A 31 8.47 -6.63 11.86
N ASP A 32 8.21 -6.97 13.12
CA ASP A 32 8.32 -6.08 14.30
C ASP A 32 7.30 -4.93 14.37
N LEU A 33 6.42 -4.78 13.37
CA LEU A 33 5.32 -3.83 13.38
C LEU A 33 4.00 -4.52 13.70
N ASN A 34 3.18 -3.88 14.51
CA ASN A 34 1.78 -4.26 14.66
C ASN A 34 0.91 -3.62 13.55
N GLU A 35 -0.30 -4.14 13.37
CA GLU A 35 -1.23 -3.67 12.33
C GLU A 35 -1.49 -2.16 12.39
N THR A 36 -1.67 -1.59 13.59
CA THR A 36 -1.91 -0.15 13.73
C THR A 36 -0.72 0.68 13.24
N GLN A 37 0.51 0.24 13.50
CA GLN A 37 1.72 0.89 13.00
C GLN A 37 1.84 0.79 11.47
N ILE A 38 1.57 -0.40 10.92
CA ILE A 38 1.61 -0.65 9.46
C ILE A 38 0.64 0.29 8.75
N PHE A 39 -0.63 0.31 9.15
CA PHE A 39 -1.64 1.16 8.51
C PHE A 39 -1.40 2.65 8.76
N GLY A 40 -0.88 3.04 9.93
CA GLY A 40 -0.49 4.42 10.20
C GLY A 40 0.62 4.92 9.28
N ILE A 41 1.66 4.09 9.05
CA ILE A 41 2.75 4.39 8.11
C ILE A 41 2.23 4.43 6.67
N ALA A 42 1.38 3.47 6.28
CA ALA A 42 0.80 3.40 4.95
C ALA A 42 -0.01 4.67 4.64
N LEU A 43 -0.87 5.12 5.57
CA LEU A 43 -1.67 6.32 5.41
C LEU A 43 -0.81 7.59 5.29
N ALA A 44 0.17 7.76 6.18
CA ALA A 44 1.09 8.90 6.13
C ALA A 44 1.87 8.93 4.80
N THR A 45 2.35 7.77 4.35
CA THR A 45 3.07 7.62 3.08
C THR A 45 2.17 7.93 1.89
N ALA A 46 0.92 7.45 1.90
CA ALA A 46 -0.06 7.72 0.85
C ALA A 46 -0.29 9.23 0.68
N TYR A 47 -0.49 9.97 1.78
CA TYR A 47 -0.61 11.43 1.74
C TYR A 47 0.66 12.12 1.21
N ALA A 48 1.84 11.63 1.57
CA ALA A 48 3.12 12.18 1.10
C ALA A 48 3.30 12.06 -0.42
N THR A 49 2.68 11.07 -1.07
CA THR A 49 2.72 10.91 -2.54
C THR A 49 1.95 12.00 -3.28
N ARG A 50 1.03 12.72 -2.62
CA ARG A 50 0.07 13.66 -3.23
C ARG A 50 -0.75 13.05 -4.37
N ASN A 51 -0.95 11.74 -4.35
CA ASN A 51 -1.73 11.02 -5.35
C ASN A 51 -3.09 10.62 -4.76
N GLN A 52 -4.16 11.27 -5.22
CA GLN A 52 -5.52 11.03 -4.73
C GLN A 52 -5.95 9.56 -4.84
N THR A 53 -5.55 8.90 -5.93
CA THR A 53 -5.84 7.48 -6.19
C THR A 53 -5.19 6.59 -5.13
N VAL A 54 -3.95 6.90 -4.71
CA VAL A 54 -3.26 6.14 -3.66
C VAL A 54 -3.87 6.41 -2.28
N VAL A 55 -4.20 7.67 -1.96
CA VAL A 55 -4.84 8.02 -0.69
C VAL A 55 -6.17 7.30 -0.52
N GLN A 56 -7.03 7.34 -1.55
CA GLN A 56 -8.34 6.69 -1.54
C GLN A 56 -8.29 5.15 -1.50
N ALA A 57 -7.11 4.55 -1.71
CA ALA A 57 -6.91 3.11 -1.62
C ALA A 57 -6.50 2.64 -0.22
N ILE A 58 -6.03 3.58 0.63
CA ILE A 58 -5.42 3.30 1.93
C ILE A 58 -6.28 3.82 3.09
N GLU A 59 -7.07 4.88 2.88
CA GLU A 59 -8.07 5.37 3.85
C GLU A 59 -9.30 4.47 3.97
#